data_AF-A0A537UNI3-F1
#
_entry.id   AF-A0A537UNI3-F1
#
_cell.length_a   1.000
_cell.length_b   1.000
_cell.length_c   1.000
_cell.angle_alpha   90.00
_cell.angle_beta   90.00
_cell.angle_gamma   90.00
#
_symmetry.space_group_name_H-M   'P 1'
#
loop_
_entity.id
_entity.type
_entity.pdbx_description
1 polymer ?
#
loop_
_entity_poly.entity_id
_entity_poly.type
_entity_poly.pdbx_seq_one_letter_code
_entity_poly.pdbx_strand_id
1 'polypeptide(L)'
;MRWIALLSALVPLSFVLIQCGRAPNAGTLAANAQASAGDSFDDRFPTPQFRDRFPSANESFVRRQAPDSSRKRAAQAEPAPYRVASLAPTVPYQRPAREDQTALVGLKSSAFPYLGNNPRTDEPFLDVSKGDRRGHRSYGGRVYWQDETYNDNRVLMRVPEHFDVRKPGVIVVFFHGNGATLERDVRDRQLVPQQISDSGVNAVLLAPQLAVDAADSSAGKFWQPGGLKRFVAESTDHLARLYGDPGAAKAFANMPVIIVGYSGGFLPAAWSLEVGGLGNRVRGVFLLDAVYGELDKFASWIENNRSGFFVSAYTRYTKRHDRELMQMLKEKDIAISEDMDGPLRPGSVVFVETPEGVTHRDYVTHAWTENPVKDVLVKMAATPALTRMAASSPASR
;
A
#
# COMPACT_ATOMS: atom_id res chain seq x y z
N MET A 1 -20.32 4.88 88.18
CA MET A 1 -21.30 5.13 87.08
C MET A 1 -20.59 5.97 86.01
N ARG A 2 -20.69 5.55 84.73
CA ARG A 2 -20.10 6.11 83.47
C ARG A 2 -18.58 5.84 83.31
N TRP A 3 -17.99 4.95 82.48
CA TRP A 3 -18.24 4.41 81.10
C TRP A 3 -18.31 5.58 80.07
N ILE A 4 -17.47 5.76 79.02
CA ILE A 4 -16.64 4.89 78.16
C ILE A 4 -15.53 5.71 77.43
N ALA A 5 -14.31 5.15 77.43
CA ALA A 5 -13.30 4.93 76.37
C ALA A 5 -13.09 5.88 75.15
N LEU A 6 -11.80 6.18 74.92
CA LEU A 6 -11.20 6.68 73.67
C LEU A 6 -11.22 5.62 72.55
N LEU A 7 -11.46 6.05 71.31
CA LEU A 7 -11.09 5.31 70.09
C LEU A 7 -10.84 6.29 68.94
N SER A 8 -9.66 6.16 68.33
CA SER A 8 -9.19 6.85 67.13
C SER A 8 -9.74 6.19 65.87
N ALA A 9 -10.21 6.97 64.87
CA ALA A 9 -10.37 6.50 63.49
C ALA A 9 -10.43 7.65 62.45
N LEU A 10 -9.49 7.57 61.51
CA LEU A 10 -9.45 7.96 60.09
C LEU A 10 -10.67 8.65 59.40
N VAL A 11 -10.45 9.89 58.92
CA VAL A 11 -10.57 10.50 57.54
C VAL A 11 -11.55 9.84 56.52
N PRO A 12 -12.37 10.55 55.67
CA PRO A 12 -12.01 11.77 54.88
C PRO A 12 -13.02 12.93 54.77
N LEU A 13 -12.46 14.09 54.41
CA LEU A 13 -13.14 15.29 53.94
C LEU A 13 -13.64 15.12 52.49
N SER A 14 -14.92 15.44 52.28
CA SER A 14 -15.52 15.68 50.97
C SER A 14 -15.16 17.09 50.48
N PHE A 15 -14.42 17.22 49.39
CA PHE A 15 -14.31 18.46 48.61
C PHE A 15 -14.73 18.21 47.17
N VAL A 16 -15.67 19.06 46.73
CA VAL A 16 -16.21 19.18 45.38
C VAL A 16 -15.10 19.62 44.41
N LEU A 17 -14.91 18.90 43.30
CA LEU A 17 -14.16 19.38 42.14
C LEU A 17 -15.05 19.35 40.89
N ILE A 18 -15.58 20.52 40.57
CA ILE A 18 -15.97 20.92 39.22
C ILE A 18 -14.66 21.34 38.53
N GLN A 19 -14.23 20.63 37.48
CA GLN A 19 -13.35 21.19 36.45
C GLN A 19 -13.42 20.34 35.17
N CYS A 20 -14.34 20.71 34.29
CA CYS A 20 -14.19 20.50 32.85
C CYS A 20 -13.24 21.57 32.28
N GLY A 21 -12.36 21.17 31.36
CA GLY A 21 -11.83 22.05 30.31
C GLY A 21 -10.52 22.78 30.60
N ARG A 22 -9.39 22.12 30.37
CA ARG A 22 -8.15 22.78 29.93
C ARG A 22 -7.32 21.81 29.10
N ALA A 23 -7.12 22.13 27.82
CA ALA A 23 -6.17 21.43 26.97
C ALA A 23 -4.74 21.63 27.51
N PRO A 24 -3.85 20.63 27.40
CA PRO A 24 -2.47 20.76 27.86
C PRO A 24 -1.72 21.84 27.06
N ASN A 25 -0.81 22.53 27.75
CA ASN A 25 -0.09 23.70 27.26
C ASN A 25 0.95 23.32 26.19
N ALA A 26 1.12 24.14 25.15
CA ALA A 26 2.00 23.87 24.01
C ALA A 26 3.48 23.59 24.36
N GLY A 27 3.93 24.00 25.56
CA GLY A 27 5.29 23.75 26.05
C GLY A 27 5.62 22.30 26.40
N THR A 28 4.63 21.43 26.65
CA THR A 28 4.87 20.00 26.93
C THR A 28 4.86 19.10 25.70
N LEU A 29 4.40 19.61 24.54
CA LEU A 29 4.48 18.92 23.24
C LEU A 29 5.81 19.18 22.50
N ALA A 30 6.60 20.16 22.94
CA ALA A 30 7.86 20.55 22.31
C ALA A 30 9.10 19.80 22.84
N ALA A 31 8.97 18.90 23.81
CA ALA A 31 10.11 18.15 24.37
C ALA A 31 10.60 16.97 23.50
N ASN A 32 9.88 16.62 22.42
CA ASN A 32 10.27 15.58 21.46
C ASN A 32 10.79 16.13 20.12
N ALA A 33 11.09 17.43 20.05
CA ALA A 33 11.54 18.09 18.81
C ALA A 33 13.01 18.54 18.85
N GLN A 34 13.87 17.86 19.63
CA GLN A 34 15.32 18.02 19.50
C GLN A 34 15.88 16.88 18.66
N ALA A 35 16.12 17.19 17.38
CA ALA A 35 17.00 16.39 16.54
C ALA A 35 18.39 16.38 17.19
N SER A 36 18.90 15.19 17.52
CA SER A 36 20.32 15.04 17.81
C SER A 36 21.11 15.48 16.58
N ALA A 37 22.09 16.36 16.77
CA ALA A 37 23.02 16.74 15.71
C ALA A 37 23.74 15.49 15.19
N GLY A 38 23.33 14.99 14.01
CA GLY A 38 23.87 13.77 13.38
C GLY A 38 22.82 12.83 12.77
N ASP A 39 21.55 13.23 12.68
CA ASP A 39 20.46 12.33 12.26
C ASP A 39 19.68 12.88 11.06
N SER A 40 20.39 13.29 10.00
CA SER A 40 19.78 13.76 8.75
C SER A 40 19.42 12.60 7.82
N PHE A 41 18.49 12.82 6.88
CA PHE A 41 18.14 11.83 5.86
C PHE A 41 19.36 11.40 5.03
N ASP A 42 20.30 12.31 4.75
CA ASP A 42 21.54 12.02 4.02
C ASP A 42 22.50 11.11 4.83
N ASP A 43 22.48 11.20 6.15
CA ASP A 43 23.23 10.29 7.04
C ASP A 43 22.60 8.88 7.07
N ARG A 44 21.26 8.82 6.91
CA ARG A 44 20.49 7.57 6.91
C ARG A 44 20.44 6.88 5.54
N PHE A 45 20.60 7.65 4.47
CA PHE A 45 20.53 7.20 3.08
C PHE A 45 21.62 7.88 2.24
N PRO A 46 22.89 7.44 2.37
CA PRO A 46 23.98 8.06 1.65
C PRO A 46 23.82 7.91 0.13
N THR A 47 24.26 8.93 -0.60
CA THR A 47 24.21 8.98 -2.07
C THR A 47 24.81 7.70 -2.69
N PRO A 48 24.13 7.02 -3.62
CA PRO A 48 24.64 5.81 -4.27
C PRO A 48 25.98 6.08 -4.96
N GLN A 49 26.98 5.25 -4.67
CA GLN A 49 28.29 5.38 -5.27
C GLN A 49 28.33 4.72 -6.66
N PHE A 50 29.29 5.11 -7.48
CA PHE A 50 29.43 4.59 -8.86
C PHE A 50 29.52 3.05 -8.92
N ARG A 51 30.09 2.42 -7.88
CA ARG A 51 30.18 0.96 -7.72
C ARG A 51 28.84 0.26 -7.46
N ASP A 52 27.85 0.98 -6.94
CA ASP A 52 26.50 0.44 -6.66
C ASP A 52 25.63 0.40 -7.92
N ARG A 53 26.18 0.82 -9.08
CA ARG A 53 25.49 0.89 -10.37
C ARG A 53 25.76 -0.33 -11.26
N PHE A 54 26.65 -1.23 -10.86
CA PHE A 54 27.05 -2.37 -11.67
C PHE A 54 26.97 -3.66 -10.84
N PRO A 55 26.32 -4.72 -11.37
CA PRO A 55 26.28 -6.01 -10.68
C PRO A 55 27.69 -6.56 -10.45
N SER A 56 27.93 -7.16 -9.28
CA SER A 56 29.18 -7.88 -9.03
C SER A 56 29.26 -9.16 -9.87
N ALA A 57 30.45 -9.74 -10.07
CA ALA A 57 30.60 -10.96 -10.88
C ALA A 57 29.76 -12.15 -10.35
N ASN A 58 29.36 -12.11 -9.08
CA ASN A 58 28.47 -13.09 -8.44
C ASN A 58 26.97 -12.82 -8.68
N GLU A 59 26.61 -11.71 -9.32
CA GLU A 59 25.23 -11.27 -9.61
C GLU A 59 24.84 -11.40 -11.09
N SER A 60 25.75 -11.94 -11.92
CA SER A 60 25.49 -12.15 -13.35
C SER A 60 24.96 -13.56 -13.63
N PHE A 61 23.69 -13.66 -14.02
CA PHE A 61 23.05 -14.93 -14.38
C PHE A 61 23.67 -15.56 -15.64
N VAL A 62 24.03 -16.84 -15.54
CA VAL A 62 24.49 -17.68 -16.65
C VAL A 62 23.33 -17.94 -17.62
N ARG A 63 23.48 -17.43 -18.86
CA ARG A 63 22.56 -17.62 -19.98
C ARG A 63 22.59 -19.07 -20.46
N ARG A 64 21.56 -19.88 -20.12
CA ARG A 64 21.34 -21.20 -20.73
C ARG A 64 20.74 -21.04 -22.14
N GLN A 65 21.43 -21.60 -23.12
CA GLN A 65 20.96 -21.73 -24.51
C GLN A 65 19.91 -22.84 -24.60
N ALA A 66 18.80 -22.57 -25.30
CA ALA A 66 17.79 -23.57 -25.66
C ALA A 66 18.18 -24.27 -26.98
N PRO A 67 17.90 -25.57 -27.16
CA PRO A 67 18.21 -26.28 -28.39
C PRO A 67 17.13 -26.12 -29.46
N ASP A 68 17.61 -26.17 -30.70
CA ASP A 68 16.96 -26.04 -32.00
C ASP A 68 15.66 -26.85 -32.16
N SER A 69 14.64 -26.22 -32.75
CA SER A 69 13.42 -26.88 -33.24
C SER A 69 13.53 -27.10 -34.75
N SER A 70 13.36 -28.35 -35.19
CA SER A 70 13.43 -28.71 -36.61
C SER A 70 12.10 -29.22 -37.17
N ARG A 71 11.70 -28.53 -38.26
CA ARG A 71 11.06 -29.00 -39.50
C ARG A 71 9.60 -29.49 -39.52
N LYS A 72 8.83 -28.72 -40.30
CA LYS A 72 7.55 -29.03 -40.97
C LYS A 72 7.61 -30.31 -41.82
N ARG A 73 6.49 -31.04 -41.87
CA ARG A 73 6.05 -31.82 -43.05
C ARG A 73 4.53 -31.76 -43.20
N ALA A 74 4.09 -31.65 -44.45
CA ALA A 74 2.71 -31.58 -44.92
C ALA A 74 2.24 -32.94 -45.46
N ALA A 75 0.94 -33.23 -45.35
CA ALA A 75 0.14 -34.11 -46.23
C ALA A 75 -1.35 -33.89 -45.85
N GLN A 76 -2.14 -33.22 -46.71
CA GLN A 76 -3.03 -33.79 -47.74
C GLN A 76 -4.24 -34.56 -47.18
N ALA A 77 -5.42 -34.08 -47.57
CA ALA A 77 -6.76 -34.55 -47.25
C ALA A 77 -7.32 -35.42 -48.39
N GLU A 78 -8.27 -36.31 -48.08
CA GLU A 78 -9.55 -36.55 -48.82
C GLU A 78 -10.45 -37.61 -48.11
N PRO A 79 -11.77 -37.69 -48.40
CA PRO A 79 -12.81 -37.80 -47.35
C PRO A 79 -13.83 -38.98 -47.45
N ALA A 80 -14.79 -38.94 -46.48
CA ALA A 80 -16.20 -39.42 -46.50
C ALA A 80 -16.55 -40.66 -45.62
N PRO A 81 -17.84 -40.95 -45.32
CA PRO A 81 -18.83 -40.09 -44.63
C PRO A 81 -19.64 -40.86 -43.54
N TYR A 82 -20.14 -40.19 -42.49
CA TYR A 82 -21.46 -40.50 -41.91
C TYR A 82 -21.97 -39.39 -40.98
N ARG A 83 -23.29 -39.18 -41.05
CA ARG A 83 -24.08 -38.22 -40.28
C ARG A 83 -24.52 -38.86 -38.96
N VAL A 84 -24.33 -38.17 -37.83
CA VAL A 84 -25.20 -38.30 -36.66
C VAL A 84 -25.40 -36.90 -36.09
N ALA A 85 -26.66 -36.51 -35.93
CA ALA A 85 -27.06 -35.25 -35.31
C ALA A 85 -26.70 -35.28 -33.83
N SER A 86 -25.93 -34.29 -33.37
CA SER A 86 -25.66 -34.05 -31.95
C SER A 86 -25.71 -32.56 -31.70
N LEU A 87 -26.52 -32.17 -30.72
CA LEU A 87 -26.68 -30.82 -30.17
C LEU A 87 -25.33 -30.09 -30.15
N ALA A 88 -25.28 -28.91 -30.76
CA ALA A 88 -24.06 -28.09 -30.77
C ALA A 88 -23.60 -27.90 -29.31
N PRO A 89 -22.39 -28.37 -28.94
CA PRO A 89 -21.81 -27.96 -27.68
C PRO A 89 -21.65 -26.45 -27.77
N THR A 90 -22.25 -25.72 -26.82
CA THR A 90 -21.86 -24.35 -26.53
C THR A 90 -20.37 -24.39 -26.23
N VAL A 91 -19.55 -24.12 -27.25
CA VAL A 91 -18.11 -23.92 -27.07
C VAL A 91 -17.99 -22.86 -25.97
N PRO A 92 -17.40 -23.17 -24.80
CA PRO A 92 -17.17 -22.17 -23.79
C PRO A 92 -16.43 -21.04 -24.49
N TYR A 93 -16.97 -19.82 -24.45
CA TYR A 93 -16.32 -18.66 -25.04
C TYR A 93 -14.87 -18.61 -24.54
N GLN A 94 -13.95 -19.01 -25.42
CA GLN A 94 -12.53 -18.99 -25.16
C GLN A 94 -12.12 -17.56 -25.47
N ARG A 95 -11.96 -16.75 -24.41
CA ARG A 95 -11.41 -15.40 -24.57
C ARG A 95 -10.08 -15.54 -25.31
N PRO A 96 -9.78 -14.65 -26.28
CA PRO A 96 -8.46 -14.61 -26.90
C PRO A 96 -7.38 -14.54 -25.82
N ALA A 97 -6.24 -15.20 -26.04
CA ALA A 97 -5.07 -15.02 -25.18
C ALA A 97 -4.75 -13.53 -25.11
N ARG A 98 -4.66 -12.99 -23.89
CA ARG A 98 -4.38 -11.57 -23.64
C ARG A 98 -3.04 -11.50 -22.96
N GLU A 99 -2.08 -10.77 -23.50
CA GLU A 99 -0.84 -10.54 -22.78
C GLU A 99 -1.09 -9.69 -21.53
N ASP A 100 -0.22 -9.81 -20.54
CA ASP A 100 -0.16 -8.91 -19.39
C ASP A 100 -0.17 -7.44 -19.83
N GLN A 101 -1.19 -6.69 -19.43
CA GLN A 101 -1.34 -5.29 -19.84
C GLN A 101 -0.77 -4.35 -18.78
N THR A 102 0.28 -3.59 -19.11
CA THR A 102 0.79 -2.49 -18.28
C THR A 102 0.63 -1.16 -19.02
N ALA A 103 0.07 -0.15 -18.36
CA ALA A 103 -0.06 1.19 -18.91
C ALA A 103 0.24 2.27 -17.87
N LEU A 104 0.71 3.42 -18.34
CA LEU A 104 0.76 4.66 -17.56
C LEU A 104 -0.41 5.54 -17.97
N VAL A 105 -1.28 5.83 -17.02
CA VAL A 105 -2.53 6.55 -17.27
C VAL A 105 -2.58 7.79 -16.39
N GLY A 106 -2.72 8.97 -16.99
CA GLY A 106 -2.91 10.22 -16.25
C GLY A 106 -4.30 10.29 -15.62
N LEU A 107 -4.37 10.42 -14.29
CA LEU A 107 -5.64 10.55 -13.56
C LEU A 107 -5.76 11.92 -12.88
N LYS A 108 -6.95 12.53 -12.93
CA LYS A 108 -7.21 13.79 -12.22
C LYS A 108 -7.11 13.60 -10.71
N SER A 109 -7.50 12.43 -10.21
CA SER A 109 -7.47 12.06 -8.80
C SER A 109 -6.16 11.45 -8.32
N SER A 110 -5.11 11.38 -9.15
CA SER A 110 -3.76 10.99 -8.69
C SER A 110 -3.21 11.95 -7.63
N ALA A 111 -2.16 11.52 -6.92
CA ALA A 111 -1.59 12.26 -5.79
C ALA A 111 -1.27 13.72 -6.15
N PHE A 112 -0.66 13.93 -7.31
CA PHE A 112 -0.24 15.23 -7.80
C PHE A 112 -0.84 15.55 -9.18
N PRO A 113 -0.92 16.83 -9.60
CA PRO A 113 -0.65 18.03 -8.79
C PRO A 113 -1.64 18.24 -7.64
N TYR A 114 -1.17 18.81 -6.54
CA TYR A 114 -1.94 19.13 -5.34
C TYR A 114 -1.73 20.60 -4.95
N LEU A 115 -2.84 21.31 -4.73
CA LEU A 115 -2.85 22.75 -4.46
C LEU A 115 -3.49 23.11 -3.11
N GLY A 116 -3.81 22.12 -2.29
CA GLY A 116 -4.39 22.34 -0.96
C GLY A 116 -3.33 22.54 0.11
N ASN A 117 -3.77 22.51 1.36
CA ASN A 117 -2.90 22.68 2.53
C ASN A 117 -2.27 21.36 2.97
N ASN A 118 -1.13 21.46 3.65
CA ASN A 118 -0.59 20.35 4.44
C ASN A 118 -1.43 20.18 5.70
N PRO A 119 -2.03 19.01 5.96
CA PRO A 119 -2.97 18.85 7.07
C PRO A 119 -2.32 18.92 8.46
N ARG A 120 -0.99 18.85 8.58
CA ARG A 120 -0.30 19.03 9.88
C ARG A 120 -0.07 20.49 10.24
N THR A 121 0.16 21.35 9.25
CA THR A 121 0.47 22.77 9.47
C THR A 121 -0.68 23.70 9.13
N ASP A 122 -1.65 23.21 8.35
CA ASP A 122 -2.71 23.98 7.70
C ASP A 122 -2.22 25.14 6.81
N GLU A 123 -0.96 25.05 6.38
CA GLU A 123 -0.36 25.99 5.43
C GLU A 123 -0.44 25.43 3.99
N PRO A 124 -0.44 26.29 2.95
CA PRO A 124 -0.39 25.83 1.57
C PRO A 124 0.74 24.83 1.35
N PHE A 125 0.46 23.70 0.68
CA PHE A 125 1.49 22.70 0.38
C PHE A 125 2.62 23.29 -0.47
N LEU A 126 2.27 24.09 -1.49
CA LEU A 126 3.23 24.84 -2.28
C LEU A 126 3.54 26.17 -1.57
N ASP A 127 4.42 26.10 -0.56
CA ASP A 127 4.77 27.16 0.38
C ASP A 127 5.92 28.06 -0.08
N VAL A 128 6.61 27.70 -1.16
CA VAL A 128 7.73 28.47 -1.72
C VAL A 128 7.36 29.05 -3.08
N SER A 129 7.66 30.32 -3.30
CA SER A 129 7.49 31.00 -4.59
C SER A 129 8.81 31.61 -5.06
N LYS A 130 9.12 31.47 -6.36
CA LYS A 130 10.26 32.13 -7.03
C LYS A 130 9.84 32.57 -8.43
N GLY A 131 9.49 33.85 -8.58
CA GLY A 131 8.80 34.34 -9.77
C GLY A 131 7.46 33.62 -9.93
N ASP A 132 7.18 33.11 -11.12
CA ASP A 132 5.96 32.35 -11.40
C ASP A 132 6.02 30.87 -10.94
N ARG A 133 7.19 30.40 -10.48
CA ARG A 133 7.34 29.02 -10.02
C ARG A 133 6.88 28.89 -8.57
N ARG A 134 6.16 27.82 -8.30
CA ARG A 134 5.77 27.39 -6.96
C ARG A 134 6.46 26.08 -6.60
N GLY A 135 6.80 25.91 -5.34
CA GLY A 135 7.46 24.71 -4.83
C GLY A 135 7.05 24.43 -3.39
N HIS A 136 7.48 23.28 -2.90
CA HIS A 136 7.30 22.84 -1.53
C HIS A 136 8.67 22.70 -0.86
N ARG A 137 8.82 23.23 0.37
CA ARG A 137 9.99 22.94 1.21
C ARG A 137 9.76 21.63 1.97
N SER A 138 10.48 20.59 1.58
CA SER A 138 10.40 19.30 2.26
C SER A 138 10.95 19.38 3.69
N TYR A 139 10.68 18.34 4.48
CA TYR A 139 11.18 18.21 5.85
C TYR A 139 12.72 18.34 5.95
N GLY A 140 13.46 17.89 4.93
CA GLY A 140 14.92 18.05 4.86
C GLY A 140 15.39 19.45 4.49
N GLY A 141 14.48 20.43 4.36
CA GLY A 141 14.78 21.82 4.03
C GLY A 141 14.98 22.10 2.53
N ARG A 142 15.10 21.06 1.69
CA ARG A 142 15.20 21.18 0.23
C ARG A 142 13.88 21.64 -0.36
N VAL A 143 13.95 22.58 -1.31
CA VAL A 143 12.79 23.00 -2.10
C VAL A 143 12.68 22.11 -3.33
N TYR A 144 11.52 21.50 -3.50
CA TYR A 144 11.13 20.78 -4.73
C TYR A 144 10.09 21.61 -5.47
N TRP A 145 10.20 21.67 -6.80
CA TRP A 145 9.34 22.55 -7.60
C TRP A 145 8.13 21.81 -8.14
N GLN A 146 6.99 22.51 -8.23
CA GLN A 146 5.73 21.93 -8.68
C GLN A 146 5.86 21.31 -10.07
N ASP A 147 6.45 22.03 -11.01
CA ASP A 147 6.62 21.66 -12.42
C ASP A 147 7.50 20.42 -12.63
N GLU A 148 8.40 20.14 -11.69
CA GLU A 148 9.36 19.01 -11.75
C GLU A 148 8.89 17.81 -10.92
N THR A 149 8.48 18.06 -9.66
CA THR A 149 8.29 17.01 -8.65
C THR A 149 6.82 16.69 -8.40
N TYR A 150 5.93 17.68 -8.51
CA TYR A 150 4.52 17.58 -8.09
C TYR A 150 3.55 17.86 -9.25
N ASN A 151 3.89 17.46 -10.48
CA ASN A 151 3.03 17.64 -11.65
C ASN A 151 2.75 16.34 -12.42
N ASP A 152 3.37 15.22 -12.04
CA ASP A 152 3.09 13.93 -12.66
C ASP A 152 1.83 13.31 -12.06
N ASN A 153 0.77 13.22 -12.87
CA ASN A 153 -0.51 12.66 -12.48
C ASN A 153 -0.69 11.21 -12.96
N ARG A 154 0.36 10.59 -13.50
CA ARG A 154 0.29 9.23 -14.04
C ARG A 154 0.14 8.20 -12.94
N VAL A 155 -0.46 7.09 -13.33
CA VAL A 155 -0.67 5.90 -12.52
C VAL A 155 -0.25 4.71 -13.35
N LEU A 156 0.64 3.88 -12.80
CA LEU A 156 0.96 2.60 -13.39
C LEU A 156 -0.18 1.65 -13.07
N MET A 157 -0.81 1.13 -14.13
CA MET A 157 -1.87 0.15 -14.05
C MET A 157 -1.40 -1.18 -14.63
N ARG A 158 -1.66 -2.30 -13.93
CA ARG A 158 -1.41 -3.66 -14.42
C ARG A 158 -2.70 -4.46 -14.37
N VAL A 159 -3.05 -5.08 -15.50
CA VAL A 159 -4.08 -6.13 -15.58
C VAL A 159 -3.40 -7.40 -16.07
N PRO A 160 -3.22 -8.42 -15.20
CA PRO A 160 -2.60 -9.68 -15.61
C PRO A 160 -3.39 -10.41 -16.70
N GLU A 161 -2.71 -11.16 -17.55
CA GLU A 161 -3.26 -12.02 -18.61
C GLU A 161 -4.39 -12.91 -18.08
N HIS A 162 -4.14 -13.55 -16.93
CA HIS A 162 -5.05 -14.49 -16.31
C HIS A 162 -6.15 -13.84 -15.46
N PHE A 163 -6.21 -12.51 -15.40
CA PHE A 163 -7.23 -11.79 -14.64
C PHE A 163 -8.63 -12.06 -15.23
N ASP A 164 -9.56 -12.47 -14.38
CA ASP A 164 -10.95 -12.66 -14.74
C ASP A 164 -11.85 -11.84 -13.81
N VAL A 165 -12.45 -10.80 -14.39
CA VAL A 165 -13.39 -9.91 -13.70
C VAL A 165 -14.61 -10.64 -13.10
N ARG A 166 -14.92 -11.85 -13.59
CA ARG A 166 -16.05 -12.67 -13.11
C ARG A 166 -15.70 -13.46 -11.84
N LYS A 167 -14.42 -13.55 -11.49
CA LYS A 167 -13.95 -14.22 -10.29
C LYS A 167 -13.72 -13.19 -9.17
N PRO A 168 -13.84 -13.59 -7.89
CA PRO A 168 -13.37 -12.76 -6.78
C PRO A 168 -11.94 -12.28 -7.02
N GLY A 169 -11.65 -11.03 -6.72
CA GLY A 169 -10.37 -10.41 -6.99
C GLY A 169 -10.19 -9.10 -6.26
N VAL A 170 -8.97 -8.56 -6.27
CA VAL A 170 -8.63 -7.35 -5.49
C VAL A 170 -7.96 -6.30 -6.36
N ILE A 171 -8.08 -5.04 -5.95
CA ILE A 171 -7.26 -3.95 -6.45
C ILE A 171 -6.12 -3.72 -5.44
N VAL A 172 -4.88 -3.81 -5.90
CA VAL A 172 -3.70 -3.45 -5.11
C VAL A 172 -3.34 -2.00 -5.41
N VAL A 173 -3.40 -1.13 -4.40
CA VAL A 173 -2.90 0.24 -4.48
C VAL A 173 -1.51 0.27 -3.87
N PHE A 174 -0.49 0.51 -4.70
CA PHE A 174 0.91 0.52 -4.27
C PHE A 174 1.45 1.96 -4.19
N PHE A 175 1.73 2.41 -2.98
CA PHE A 175 2.40 3.68 -2.70
C PHE A 175 3.91 3.45 -2.60
N HIS A 176 4.65 3.99 -3.58
CA HIS A 176 6.10 3.80 -3.67
C HIS A 176 6.87 4.67 -2.66
N GLY A 177 8.15 4.36 -2.51
CA GLY A 177 9.06 5.10 -1.63
C GLY A 177 9.54 6.41 -2.23
N ASN A 178 10.28 7.18 -1.43
CA ASN A 178 10.91 8.42 -1.87
C ASN A 178 11.96 8.17 -2.98
N GLY A 179 12.25 9.18 -3.79
CA GLY A 179 13.29 9.12 -4.82
C GLY A 179 12.97 8.11 -5.91
N ALA A 180 11.69 7.94 -6.24
CA ALA A 180 11.23 6.93 -7.18
C ALA A 180 10.42 7.52 -8.34
N THR A 181 10.50 6.82 -9.47
CA THR A 181 9.58 6.99 -10.60
C THR A 181 8.86 5.67 -10.88
N LEU A 182 7.67 5.73 -11.47
CA LEU A 182 6.88 4.55 -11.80
C LEU A 182 7.65 3.57 -12.70
N GLU A 183 8.35 4.06 -13.71
CA GLU A 183 9.07 3.22 -14.66
C GLU A 183 10.35 2.65 -14.04
N ARG A 184 11.25 3.52 -13.57
CA ARG A 184 12.58 3.10 -13.08
C ARG A 184 12.46 2.19 -11.87
N ASP A 185 11.61 2.56 -10.93
CA ASP A 185 11.61 1.93 -9.62
C ASP A 185 10.46 0.94 -9.48
N VAL A 186 9.21 1.36 -9.67
CA VAL A 186 8.05 0.48 -9.44
C VAL A 186 8.01 -0.67 -10.46
N ARG A 187 8.21 -0.37 -11.75
CA ARG A 187 8.20 -1.37 -12.82
C ARG A 187 9.50 -2.15 -12.90
N ASP A 188 10.63 -1.46 -13.05
CA ASP A 188 11.89 -2.12 -13.47
C ASP A 188 12.72 -2.63 -12.29
N ARG A 189 12.92 -1.83 -11.24
CA ARG A 189 13.76 -2.22 -10.09
C ARG A 189 13.02 -3.11 -9.10
N GLN A 190 11.80 -2.73 -8.73
CA GLN A 190 11.00 -3.38 -7.69
C GLN A 190 10.10 -4.49 -8.25
N LEU A 191 9.96 -4.56 -9.57
CA LEU A 191 9.21 -5.58 -10.27
C LEU A 191 7.76 -5.72 -9.80
N VAL A 192 7.14 -4.65 -9.27
CA VAL A 192 5.80 -4.73 -8.65
C VAL A 192 4.76 -5.30 -9.61
N PRO A 193 4.65 -4.86 -10.88
CA PRO A 193 3.71 -5.45 -11.84
C PRO A 193 3.95 -6.95 -12.09
N GLN A 194 5.22 -7.37 -12.07
CA GLN A 194 5.60 -8.77 -12.23
C GLN A 194 5.19 -9.57 -10.99
N GLN A 195 5.43 -9.06 -9.78
CA GLN A 195 4.99 -9.71 -8.55
C GLN A 195 3.47 -9.91 -8.49
N ILE A 196 2.68 -8.96 -9.01
CA ILE A 196 1.23 -9.12 -9.15
C ILE A 196 0.90 -10.29 -10.08
N SER A 197 1.55 -10.36 -11.24
CA SER A 197 1.26 -11.37 -12.26
C SER A 197 1.73 -12.77 -11.81
N ASP A 198 2.94 -12.86 -11.26
CA ASP A 198 3.57 -14.09 -10.75
C ASP A 198 2.91 -14.64 -9.48
N SER A 199 2.06 -13.85 -8.81
CA SER A 199 1.25 -14.34 -7.69
C SER A 199 0.18 -15.34 -8.16
N GLY A 200 -0.25 -15.27 -9.43
CA GLY A 200 -1.39 -16.03 -9.95
C GLY A 200 -2.73 -15.68 -9.30
N VAL A 201 -2.75 -14.70 -8.39
CA VAL A 201 -3.96 -14.21 -7.72
C VAL A 201 -4.71 -13.31 -8.69
N ASN A 202 -6.05 -13.35 -8.62
CA ASN A 202 -6.91 -12.47 -9.41
C ASN A 202 -6.83 -11.03 -8.88
N ALA A 203 -5.76 -10.32 -9.20
CA ALA A 203 -5.45 -8.99 -8.70
C ALA A 203 -5.04 -8.04 -9.84
N VAL A 204 -5.36 -6.76 -9.69
CA VAL A 204 -4.87 -5.68 -10.56
C VAL A 204 -4.09 -4.66 -9.75
N LEU A 205 -3.17 -3.94 -10.40
CA LEU A 205 -2.31 -2.93 -9.76
C LEU A 205 -2.76 -1.52 -10.11
N LEU A 206 -2.69 -0.64 -9.13
CA LEU A 206 -2.69 0.81 -9.26
C LEU A 206 -1.52 1.38 -8.46
N ALA A 207 -0.53 1.97 -9.12
CA ALA A 207 0.56 2.68 -8.45
C ALA A 207 0.57 4.14 -8.91
N PRO A 208 0.02 5.09 -8.13
CA PRO A 208 0.10 6.51 -8.47
C PRO A 208 1.54 7.00 -8.34
N GLN A 209 1.96 7.86 -9.25
CA GLN A 209 3.19 8.62 -9.06
C GLN A 209 3.00 9.56 -7.87
N LEU A 210 3.86 9.42 -6.86
CA LEU A 210 4.01 10.37 -5.76
C LEU A 210 5.04 11.44 -6.17
N ALA A 211 5.71 12.08 -5.21
CA ALA A 211 6.73 13.08 -5.52
C ALA A 211 7.82 12.48 -6.44
N VAL A 212 7.93 13.00 -7.66
CA VAL A 212 8.82 12.46 -8.70
C VAL A 212 10.27 12.64 -8.27
N ASP A 213 10.98 11.52 -8.10
CA ASP A 213 12.41 11.47 -7.81
C ASP A 213 12.85 12.39 -6.64
N ALA A 214 11.99 12.51 -5.62
CA ALA A 214 12.20 13.41 -4.50
C ALA A 214 12.21 12.68 -3.15
N ALA A 215 13.06 13.16 -2.23
CA ALA A 215 13.04 12.76 -0.83
C ALA A 215 11.85 13.41 -0.08
N ASP A 216 10.64 13.08 -0.50
CA ASP A 216 9.40 13.65 0.02
C ASP A 216 8.26 12.62 -0.04
N SER A 217 7.62 12.41 1.11
CA SER A 217 6.55 11.43 1.31
C SER A 217 5.15 12.05 1.24
N SER A 218 5.03 13.32 0.89
CA SER A 218 3.76 14.06 0.83
C SER A 218 2.68 13.31 0.08
N ALA A 219 1.48 13.23 0.69
CA ALA A 219 0.39 12.41 0.16
C ALA A 219 -0.43 13.11 -0.94
N GLY A 220 -0.24 14.42 -1.13
CA GLY A 220 -0.96 15.20 -2.12
C GLY A 220 -2.48 15.10 -1.94
N LYS A 221 -3.22 14.76 -3.02
CA LYS A 221 -4.68 14.60 -2.97
C LYS A 221 -5.17 13.52 -2.01
N PHE A 222 -4.32 12.59 -1.55
CA PHE A 222 -4.71 11.60 -0.54
C PHE A 222 -4.86 12.19 0.87
N TRP A 223 -4.40 13.42 1.11
CA TRP A 223 -4.75 14.18 2.33
C TRP A 223 -6.20 14.66 2.37
N GLN A 224 -6.87 14.69 1.21
CA GLN A 224 -8.23 15.22 1.13
C GLN A 224 -9.26 14.16 1.53
N PRO A 225 -10.34 14.55 2.23
CA PRO A 225 -11.47 13.65 2.49
C PRO A 225 -11.96 12.97 1.21
N GLY A 226 -12.09 11.65 1.22
CA GLY A 226 -12.48 10.82 0.08
C GLY A 226 -11.43 10.68 -1.03
N GLY A 227 -10.16 11.07 -0.79
CA GLY A 227 -9.10 11.06 -1.80
C GLY A 227 -8.90 9.69 -2.43
N LEU A 228 -8.70 8.65 -1.62
CA LEU A 228 -8.56 7.28 -2.12
C LEU A 228 -9.82 6.79 -2.84
N LYS A 229 -11.01 7.11 -2.33
CA LYS A 229 -12.28 6.75 -2.98
C LYS A 229 -12.39 7.34 -4.38
N ARG A 230 -12.04 8.62 -4.57
CA ARG A 230 -12.01 9.26 -5.89
C ARG A 230 -10.98 8.61 -6.81
N PHE A 231 -9.78 8.35 -6.29
CA PHE A 231 -8.71 7.68 -7.02
C PHE A 231 -9.10 6.30 -7.56
N VAL A 232 -9.63 5.44 -6.68
CA VAL A 232 -10.07 4.10 -7.08
C VAL A 232 -11.25 4.18 -8.03
N ALA A 233 -12.21 5.08 -7.80
CA ALA A 233 -13.37 5.24 -8.68
C ALA A 233 -13.00 5.69 -10.11
N GLU A 234 -12.10 6.68 -10.26
CA GLU A 234 -11.62 7.08 -11.59
C GLU A 234 -10.85 5.93 -12.26
N SER A 235 -10.07 5.17 -11.48
CA SER A 235 -9.29 4.05 -12.00
C SER A 235 -10.13 2.91 -12.57
N THR A 236 -11.38 2.69 -12.11
CA THR A 236 -12.19 1.53 -12.57
C THR A 236 -12.51 1.58 -14.05
N ASP A 237 -12.74 2.77 -14.60
CA ASP A 237 -13.05 2.95 -16.02
C ASP A 237 -11.80 2.68 -16.88
N HIS A 238 -10.63 3.10 -16.39
CA HIS A 238 -9.36 2.85 -17.07
C HIS A 238 -8.97 1.37 -16.99
N LEU A 239 -9.17 0.72 -15.85
CA LEU A 239 -8.98 -0.72 -15.69
C LEU A 239 -9.91 -1.51 -16.62
N ALA A 240 -11.19 -1.12 -16.74
CA ALA A 240 -12.14 -1.74 -17.67
C ALA A 240 -11.72 -1.60 -19.13
N ARG A 241 -11.22 -0.42 -19.52
CA ARG A 241 -10.65 -0.18 -20.86
C ARG A 241 -9.39 -1.00 -21.12
N LEU A 242 -8.45 -1.04 -20.16
CA LEU A 242 -7.22 -1.83 -20.27
C LEU A 242 -7.52 -3.34 -20.31
N TYR A 243 -8.54 -3.76 -19.57
CA TYR A 243 -9.11 -5.09 -19.63
C TYR A 243 -9.87 -5.36 -20.94
N GLY A 244 -10.14 -4.37 -21.80
CA GLY A 244 -10.83 -4.57 -23.08
C GLY A 244 -12.32 -4.91 -22.95
N ASP A 245 -12.96 -4.56 -21.83
CA ASP A 245 -14.42 -4.62 -21.65
C ASP A 245 -14.87 -3.44 -20.78
N PRO A 246 -15.36 -2.33 -21.37
CA PRO A 246 -15.86 -1.18 -20.61
C PRO A 246 -16.97 -1.51 -19.61
N GLY A 247 -17.76 -2.58 -19.86
CA GLY A 247 -18.81 -3.04 -18.95
C GLY A 247 -18.27 -3.60 -17.62
N ALA A 248 -16.97 -3.94 -17.57
CA ALA A 248 -16.29 -4.43 -16.39
C ALA A 248 -16.12 -3.38 -15.27
N ALA A 249 -16.32 -2.08 -15.56
CA ALA A 249 -16.09 -1.01 -14.60
C ALA A 249 -16.85 -1.20 -13.27
N LYS A 250 -18.10 -1.67 -13.34
CA LYS A 250 -18.92 -1.96 -12.14
C LYS A 250 -18.31 -3.07 -11.28
N ALA A 251 -17.69 -4.07 -11.89
CA ALA A 251 -17.06 -5.15 -11.13
C ALA A 251 -15.79 -4.64 -10.43
N PHE A 252 -14.94 -3.89 -11.14
CA PHE A 252 -13.80 -3.20 -10.51
C PHE A 252 -14.22 -2.27 -9.38
N ALA A 253 -15.34 -1.55 -9.53
CA ALA A 253 -15.87 -0.65 -8.50
C ALA A 253 -16.33 -1.34 -7.21
N ASN A 254 -16.49 -2.67 -7.21
CA ASN A 254 -16.88 -3.45 -6.04
C ASN A 254 -15.75 -4.31 -5.47
N MET A 255 -14.58 -4.38 -6.14
CA MET A 255 -13.47 -5.21 -5.67
C MET A 255 -12.88 -4.67 -4.36
N PRO A 256 -12.54 -5.53 -3.38
CA PRO A 256 -11.71 -5.14 -2.25
C PRO A 256 -10.42 -4.45 -2.68
N VAL A 257 -9.91 -3.58 -1.80
CA VAL A 257 -8.66 -2.85 -1.99
C VAL A 257 -7.65 -3.31 -0.95
N ILE A 258 -6.43 -3.60 -1.42
CA ILE A 258 -5.25 -3.83 -0.59
C ILE A 258 -4.33 -2.64 -0.77
N ILE A 259 -3.96 -1.98 0.33
CA ILE A 259 -3.01 -0.86 0.31
C ILE A 259 -1.63 -1.41 0.66
N VAL A 260 -0.67 -1.15 -0.21
CA VAL A 260 0.74 -1.45 0.03
C VAL A 260 1.51 -0.14 0.14
N GLY A 261 2.24 0.06 1.22
CA GLY A 261 3.12 1.23 1.42
C GLY A 261 4.56 0.78 1.58
N TYR A 262 5.44 1.24 0.71
CA TYR A 262 6.88 1.02 0.83
C TYR A 262 7.60 2.32 1.19
N SER A 263 8.47 2.29 2.21
CA SER A 263 9.29 3.43 2.61
C SER A 263 8.43 4.70 2.83
N GLY A 264 8.70 5.78 2.11
CA GLY A 264 7.90 7.02 2.08
C GLY A 264 6.42 6.85 1.71
N GLY A 265 6.04 5.75 1.08
CA GLY A 265 4.65 5.40 0.78
C GLY A 265 3.75 5.22 2.00
N PHE A 266 4.32 5.19 3.22
CA PHE A 266 3.56 5.11 4.46
C PHE A 266 2.60 6.28 4.67
N LEU A 267 2.99 7.49 4.27
CA LEU A 267 2.20 8.68 4.55
C LEU A 267 0.92 8.72 3.69
N PRO A 268 0.96 8.52 2.36
CA PRO A 268 -0.27 8.35 1.59
C PRO A 268 -1.07 7.11 2.01
N ALA A 269 -0.42 6.03 2.45
CA ALA A 269 -1.15 4.89 3.02
C ALA A 269 -1.95 5.28 4.27
N ALA A 270 -1.31 5.88 5.27
CA ALA A 270 -1.93 6.30 6.52
C ALA A 270 -3.11 7.27 6.29
N TRP A 271 -2.93 8.30 5.46
CA TRP A 271 -3.99 9.26 5.15
C TRP A 271 -5.11 8.64 4.31
N SER A 272 -4.80 7.68 3.45
CA SER A 272 -5.82 6.92 2.73
C SER A 272 -6.67 6.04 3.64
N LEU A 273 -6.14 5.59 4.79
CA LEU A 273 -6.91 4.87 5.80
C LEU A 273 -7.80 5.84 6.62
N GLU A 274 -7.23 6.97 7.04
CA GLU A 274 -7.92 7.94 7.90
C GLU A 274 -9.05 8.67 7.18
N VAL A 275 -8.75 9.28 6.01
CA VAL A 275 -9.70 10.14 5.29
C VAL A 275 -10.02 9.63 3.89
N GLY A 276 -9.48 8.49 3.45
CA GLY A 276 -9.63 8.04 2.06
C GLY A 276 -11.04 7.60 1.66
N GLY A 277 -11.92 7.29 2.62
CA GLY A 277 -13.36 7.13 2.40
C GLY A 277 -13.80 5.82 1.72
N LEU A 278 -12.94 4.79 1.70
CA LEU A 278 -13.30 3.46 1.20
C LEU A 278 -13.91 2.52 2.25
N GLY A 279 -13.78 2.84 3.55
CA GLY A 279 -14.32 2.04 4.65
C GLY A 279 -13.90 0.57 4.57
N ASN A 280 -14.85 -0.35 4.79
CA ASN A 280 -14.64 -1.80 4.76
C ASN A 280 -14.22 -2.36 3.40
N ARG A 281 -14.15 -1.53 2.35
CA ARG A 281 -13.60 -1.96 1.06
C ARG A 281 -12.07 -2.09 1.11
N VAL A 282 -11.39 -1.40 2.02
CA VAL A 282 -9.97 -1.69 2.32
C VAL A 282 -9.92 -2.97 3.15
N ARG A 283 -9.36 -4.04 2.60
CA ARG A 283 -9.32 -5.38 3.25
C ARG A 283 -7.92 -5.83 3.61
N GLY A 284 -6.90 -5.08 3.22
CA GLY A 284 -5.53 -5.36 3.59
C GLY A 284 -4.69 -4.10 3.61
N VAL A 285 -3.80 -4.01 4.59
CA VAL A 285 -2.72 -3.04 4.66
C VAL A 285 -1.42 -3.81 4.79
N PHE A 286 -0.48 -3.53 3.90
CA PHE A 286 0.84 -4.15 3.91
C PHE A 286 1.93 -3.08 3.83
N LEU A 287 2.73 -2.99 4.88
CA LEU A 287 3.81 -2.02 5.00
C LEU A 287 5.16 -2.72 4.83
N LEU A 288 5.99 -2.16 3.94
CA LEU A 288 7.31 -2.64 3.56
C LEU A 288 8.35 -1.62 4.04
N ASP A 289 8.93 -1.86 5.22
CA ASP A 289 9.90 -1.01 5.90
C ASP A 289 9.47 0.47 5.89
N ALA A 290 8.21 0.69 6.32
CA ALA A 290 7.48 1.92 6.06
C ALA A 290 6.89 2.58 7.32
N VAL A 291 6.89 1.92 8.49
CA VAL A 291 6.28 2.50 9.70
C VAL A 291 7.20 3.60 10.27
N TYR A 292 7.17 4.80 9.67
CA TYR A 292 7.95 5.96 10.12
C TYR A 292 7.16 6.92 11.02
N GLY A 293 5.84 6.75 11.12
CA GLY A 293 4.95 7.61 11.88
C GLY A 293 3.47 7.35 11.55
N GLU A 294 2.59 8.28 11.96
CA GLU A 294 1.12 8.14 11.81
C GLU A 294 0.55 6.86 12.47
N LEU A 295 1.17 6.45 13.58
CA LEU A 295 0.86 5.18 14.25
C LEU A 295 -0.60 5.13 14.72
N ASP A 296 -1.16 6.28 15.12
CA ASP A 296 -2.56 6.47 15.48
C ASP A 296 -3.51 6.01 14.36
N LYS A 297 -3.19 6.34 13.10
CA LYS A 297 -4.04 6.03 11.93
C LYS A 297 -4.00 4.54 11.63
N PHE A 298 -2.81 3.94 11.67
CA PHE A 298 -2.68 2.50 11.48
C PHE A 298 -3.37 1.73 12.62
N ALA A 299 -3.13 2.10 13.88
CA ALA A 299 -3.76 1.48 15.03
C ALA A 299 -5.29 1.59 14.98
N SER A 300 -5.82 2.78 14.67
CA SER A 300 -7.26 3.03 14.51
C SER A 300 -7.86 2.17 13.40
N TRP A 301 -7.21 2.05 12.25
CA TRP A 301 -7.71 1.20 11.17
C TRP A 301 -7.73 -0.28 11.57
N ILE A 302 -6.66 -0.78 12.22
CA ILE A 302 -6.56 -2.17 12.67
C ILE A 302 -7.67 -2.48 13.70
N GLU A 303 -7.88 -1.59 14.67
CA GLU A 303 -8.92 -1.72 15.69
C GLU A 303 -10.32 -1.78 15.06
N ASN A 304 -10.61 -0.86 14.14
CA ASN A 304 -11.95 -0.68 13.58
C ASN A 304 -12.27 -1.60 12.40
N ASN A 305 -11.28 -2.27 11.79
CA ASN A 305 -11.47 -3.07 10.58
C ASN A 305 -10.94 -4.50 10.70
N ARG A 306 -11.46 -5.24 11.67
CA ARG A 306 -11.14 -6.67 11.89
C ARG A 306 -11.59 -7.61 10.77
N SER A 307 -12.29 -7.10 9.76
CA SER A 307 -12.61 -7.85 8.55
C SER A 307 -11.43 -7.96 7.59
N GLY A 308 -10.43 -7.08 7.69
CA GLY A 308 -9.22 -7.08 6.86
C GLY A 308 -8.03 -7.76 7.54
N PHE A 309 -6.84 -7.58 6.97
CA PHE A 309 -5.56 -7.97 7.58
C PHE A 309 -4.57 -6.80 7.59
N PHE A 310 -3.61 -6.85 8.50
CA PHE A 310 -2.47 -5.94 8.57
C PHE A 310 -1.17 -6.75 8.59
N VAL A 311 -0.21 -6.33 7.77
CA VAL A 311 1.17 -6.83 7.80
C VAL A 311 2.11 -5.64 7.82
N SER A 312 3.04 -5.60 8.77
CA SER A 312 4.22 -4.75 8.69
C SER A 312 5.45 -5.63 8.66
N ALA A 313 6.26 -5.51 7.62
CA ALA A 313 7.59 -6.08 7.59
C ALA A 313 8.60 -4.96 7.68
N TYR A 314 9.58 -5.09 8.57
CA TYR A 314 10.49 -4.00 8.87
C TYR A 314 11.93 -4.45 9.07
N THR A 315 12.83 -3.52 8.77
CA THR A 315 14.24 -3.60 9.13
C THR A 315 14.48 -2.94 10.49
N ARG A 316 15.74 -2.92 10.93
CA ARG A 316 16.16 -2.13 12.10
C ARG A 316 15.79 -0.64 12.01
N TYR A 317 15.57 -0.07 10.81
CA TYR A 317 15.30 1.35 10.63
C TYR A 317 13.93 1.78 11.15
N THR A 318 12.88 0.96 10.98
CA THR A 318 11.54 1.26 11.50
C THR A 318 11.19 0.46 12.76
N LYS A 319 12.02 -0.52 13.15
CA LYS A 319 11.85 -1.40 14.34
C LYS A 319 11.32 -0.70 15.59
N ARG A 320 11.79 0.51 15.90
CA ARG A 320 11.29 1.28 17.06
C ARG A 320 9.80 1.59 16.93
N HIS A 321 9.39 2.18 15.80
CA HIS A 321 7.99 2.55 15.56
C HIS A 321 7.09 1.32 15.37
N ASP A 322 7.60 0.25 14.75
CA ASP A 322 6.88 -1.03 14.69
C ASP A 322 6.60 -1.56 16.09
N ARG A 323 7.58 -1.53 17.01
CA ARG A 323 7.36 -1.92 18.42
C ARG A 323 6.39 -1.01 19.15
N GLU A 324 6.43 0.30 18.90
CA GLU A 324 5.46 1.26 19.45
C GLU A 324 4.04 0.94 18.96
N LEU A 325 3.86 0.66 17.66
CA LEU A 325 2.57 0.25 17.11
C LEU A 325 2.10 -1.10 17.70
N MET A 326 2.99 -2.09 17.82
CA MET A 326 2.68 -3.36 18.47
C MET A 326 2.21 -3.15 19.92
N GLN A 327 2.83 -2.24 20.66
CA GLN A 327 2.45 -1.91 22.03
C GLN A 327 1.05 -1.28 22.08
N MET A 328 0.76 -0.29 21.22
CA MET A 328 -0.57 0.32 21.12
C MET A 328 -1.67 -0.70 20.82
N LEU A 329 -1.38 -1.70 19.98
CA LEU A 329 -2.32 -2.76 19.63
C LEU A 329 -2.52 -3.77 20.77
N LYS A 330 -1.46 -4.13 21.50
CA LYS A 330 -1.54 -4.98 22.70
C LYS A 330 -2.36 -4.33 23.80
N GLU A 331 -2.23 -3.02 24.00
CA GLU A 331 -3.04 -2.25 24.96
C GLU A 331 -4.53 -2.22 24.63
N LYS A 332 -4.89 -2.56 23.38
CA LYS A 332 -6.27 -2.70 22.89
C LYS A 332 -6.73 -4.16 22.78
N ASP A 333 -5.99 -5.09 23.40
CA ASP A 333 -6.25 -6.54 23.35
C ASP A 333 -6.28 -7.12 21.92
N ILE A 334 -5.53 -6.52 20.99
CA ILE A 334 -5.40 -7.00 19.62
C ILE A 334 -4.23 -7.99 19.55
N ALA A 335 -4.55 -9.25 19.24
CA ALA A 335 -3.56 -10.30 19.05
C ALA A 335 -2.63 -9.99 17.86
N ILE A 336 -1.33 -10.19 18.08
CA ILE A 336 -0.27 -9.98 17.10
C ILE A 336 0.44 -11.29 16.84
N SER A 337 0.72 -11.58 15.58
CA SER A 337 1.64 -12.63 15.14
C SER A 337 2.96 -12.03 14.73
N GLU A 338 4.06 -12.71 15.06
CA GLU A 338 5.39 -12.42 14.48
C GLU A 338 5.78 -13.47 13.42
N ASP A 339 4.87 -14.42 13.16
CA ASP A 339 5.01 -15.48 12.16
C ASP A 339 4.17 -15.14 10.91
N MET A 340 4.80 -15.33 9.74
CA MET A 340 4.24 -15.10 8.40
C MET A 340 4.09 -16.39 7.59
N ASP A 341 4.34 -17.58 8.15
CA ASP A 341 4.30 -18.85 7.41
C ASP A 341 2.87 -19.25 6.98
N GLY A 342 1.88 -18.93 7.81
CA GLY A 342 0.48 -19.27 7.58
C GLY A 342 -0.29 -18.38 6.58
N PRO A 343 -1.52 -18.77 6.21
CA PRO A 343 -2.41 -17.93 5.42
C PRO A 343 -2.90 -16.72 6.24
N LEU A 344 -3.10 -15.59 5.58
CA LEU A 344 -3.68 -14.39 6.18
C LEU A 344 -5.20 -14.56 6.29
N ARG A 345 -5.78 -14.15 7.43
CA ARG A 345 -7.21 -14.28 7.74
C ARG A 345 -7.79 -12.92 8.14
N PRO A 346 -9.12 -12.74 8.11
CA PRO A 346 -9.75 -11.59 8.74
C PRO A 346 -9.26 -11.44 10.19
N GLY A 347 -8.78 -10.25 10.53
CA GLY A 347 -8.24 -9.90 11.83
C GLY A 347 -6.77 -10.26 12.04
N SER A 348 -6.08 -10.85 11.04
CA SER A 348 -4.63 -11.09 11.10
C SER A 348 -3.89 -9.76 11.23
N VAL A 349 -3.03 -9.67 12.23
CA VAL A 349 -2.10 -8.56 12.46
C VAL A 349 -0.72 -9.18 12.60
N VAL A 350 0.15 -8.96 11.62
CA VAL A 350 1.46 -9.62 11.53
C VAL A 350 2.57 -8.59 11.48
N PHE A 351 3.62 -8.81 12.26
CA PHE A 351 4.83 -8.00 12.31
C PHE A 351 6.03 -8.89 12.03
N VAL A 352 6.75 -8.64 10.93
CA VAL A 352 7.85 -9.50 10.48
C VAL A 352 9.15 -8.70 10.52
N GLU A 353 10.00 -8.97 11.50
CA GLU A 353 11.36 -8.43 11.50
C GLU A 353 12.20 -9.20 10.50
N THR A 354 12.81 -8.51 9.53
CA THR A 354 13.63 -9.17 8.51
C THR A 354 15.02 -9.55 9.02
N PRO A 355 15.62 -10.62 8.47
CA PRO A 355 16.97 -11.05 8.81
C PRO A 355 18.03 -9.97 8.59
N GLU A 356 19.19 -10.14 9.23
CA GLU A 356 20.36 -9.31 8.97
C GLU A 356 20.81 -9.40 7.50
N GLY A 357 21.34 -8.30 6.97
CA GLY A 357 21.83 -8.21 5.59
C GLY A 357 20.80 -7.76 4.55
N VAL A 358 19.52 -7.77 4.88
CA VAL A 358 18.46 -7.19 4.03
C VAL A 358 18.56 -5.66 4.05
N THR A 359 18.61 -5.05 2.87
CA THR A 359 18.69 -3.58 2.73
C THR A 359 17.32 -2.96 2.50
N HIS A 360 17.14 -1.72 2.97
CA HIS A 360 15.94 -0.94 2.71
C HIS A 360 15.65 -0.76 1.21
N ARG A 361 16.69 -0.64 0.37
CA ARG A 361 16.56 -0.30 -1.05
C ARG A 361 15.88 -1.41 -1.86
N ASP A 362 16.19 -2.66 -1.50
CA ASP A 362 15.75 -3.86 -2.20
C ASP A 362 14.54 -4.51 -1.53
N TYR A 363 13.97 -3.86 -0.51
CA TYR A 363 12.96 -4.44 0.38
C TYR A 363 11.68 -4.90 -0.34
N VAL A 364 11.36 -4.30 -1.49
CA VAL A 364 10.19 -4.70 -2.29
C VAL A 364 10.45 -5.98 -3.08
N THR A 365 11.71 -6.35 -3.34
CA THR A 365 12.11 -7.57 -4.05
C THR A 365 12.69 -8.63 -3.12
N HIS A 366 13.23 -8.23 -1.96
CA HIS A 366 13.85 -9.11 -0.99
C HIS A 366 13.65 -8.57 0.43
N ALA A 367 12.80 -9.24 1.21
CA ALA A 367 12.52 -8.92 2.61
C ALA A 367 12.73 -10.17 3.49
N TRP A 368 11.68 -10.70 4.11
CA TRP A 368 11.73 -12.02 4.78
C TRP A 368 11.63 -13.17 3.77
N THR A 369 11.29 -12.82 2.53
CA THR A 369 11.10 -13.70 1.39
C THR A 369 11.50 -12.95 0.12
N GLU A 370 11.69 -13.67 -0.97
CA GLU A 370 11.78 -13.09 -2.31
C GLU A 370 10.39 -12.65 -2.78
N ASN A 371 10.29 -11.48 -3.39
CA ASN A 371 9.04 -10.92 -3.90
C ASN A 371 7.92 -10.87 -2.84
N PRO A 372 8.09 -10.10 -1.76
CA PRO A 372 7.14 -10.06 -0.64
C PRO A 372 5.72 -9.64 -1.02
N VAL A 373 5.52 -8.83 -2.07
CA VAL A 373 4.15 -8.48 -2.54
C VAL A 373 3.45 -9.73 -3.08
N LYS A 374 4.17 -10.56 -3.84
CA LYS A 374 3.65 -11.85 -4.33
C LYS A 374 3.29 -12.77 -3.16
N ASP A 375 4.19 -12.92 -2.18
CA ASP A 375 3.99 -13.81 -1.04
C ASP A 375 2.73 -13.43 -0.22
N VAL A 376 2.58 -12.15 0.12
CA VAL A 376 1.39 -11.63 0.81
C VAL A 376 0.11 -11.89 0.03
N LEU A 377 0.12 -11.67 -1.29
CA LEU A 377 -1.06 -11.91 -2.11
C LEU A 377 -1.46 -13.39 -2.13
N VAL A 378 -0.49 -14.31 -2.24
CA VAL A 378 -0.74 -15.75 -2.19
C VAL A 378 -1.35 -16.15 -0.84
N LYS A 379 -0.76 -15.68 0.27
CA LYS A 379 -1.27 -15.97 1.63
C LYS A 379 -2.64 -15.36 1.89
N MET A 380 -2.94 -14.19 1.33
CA MET A 380 -4.27 -13.58 1.35
C MET A 380 -5.28 -14.41 0.54
N ALA A 381 -4.92 -14.83 -0.69
CA ALA A 381 -5.82 -15.53 -1.60
C ALA A 381 -6.21 -16.92 -1.10
N ALA A 382 -5.40 -17.53 -0.23
CA ALA A 382 -5.73 -18.76 0.49
C ALA A 382 -6.98 -18.61 1.40
N THR A 383 -7.42 -17.38 1.70
CA THR A 383 -8.61 -17.08 2.47
C THR A 383 -9.67 -16.34 1.64
N PRO A 384 -10.72 -17.03 1.13
CA PRO A 384 -11.72 -16.44 0.23
C PRO A 384 -12.47 -15.20 0.76
N ALA A 385 -12.55 -15.04 2.09
CA ALA A 385 -13.21 -13.90 2.72
C ALA A 385 -12.50 -12.56 2.44
N LEU A 386 -11.20 -12.58 2.13
CA LEU A 386 -10.39 -11.38 1.88
C LEU A 386 -10.49 -10.91 0.41
N THR A 387 -10.85 -11.81 -0.51
CA THR A 387 -11.00 -11.51 -1.95
C THR A 387 -12.44 -11.24 -2.37
N ARG A 388 -13.37 -11.24 -1.41
CA ARG A 388 -14.81 -10.97 -1.61
C ARG A 388 -15.29 -9.87 -0.70
N MET A 389 -16.13 -9.00 -1.22
CA MET A 389 -17.03 -8.19 -0.40
C MET A 389 -18.27 -9.03 -0.08
N ALA A 390 -18.69 -9.09 1.18
CA ALA A 390 -20.03 -9.58 1.48
C ALA A 390 -21.03 -8.66 0.77
N ALA A 391 -22.05 -9.23 0.11
CA ALA A 391 -23.14 -8.42 -0.40
C ALA A 391 -23.76 -7.70 0.81
N SER A 392 -23.65 -6.38 0.87
CA SER A 392 -24.40 -5.60 1.84
C SER A 392 -25.88 -5.88 1.59
N SER A 393 -26.58 -6.47 2.55
CA SER A 393 -28.04 -6.47 2.55
C SER A 393 -28.49 -5.03 2.31
N PRO A 394 -29.42 -4.77 1.38
CA PRO A 394 -29.93 -3.42 1.19
C PRO A 394 -30.49 -2.97 2.54
N ALA A 395 -29.97 -1.87 3.06
CA ALA A 395 -30.49 -1.26 4.27
C ALA A 395 -32.00 -1.11 4.09
N SER A 396 -32.77 -1.70 5.00
CA SER A 396 -34.21 -1.46 5.08
C SER A 396 -34.43 0.05 5.18
N ARG A 397 -35.32 0.54 4.32
CA ARG A 397 -35.68 1.96 4.16
C ARG A 397 -35.98 2.69 5.46
#